data_AF-A0A7K1AB66-F1
#
_entry.id   AF-A0A7K1AB66-F1
#
_cell.length_a   1.000
_cell.length_b   1.000
_cell.length_c   1.000
_cell.angle_alpha   90.00
_cell.angle_beta   90.00
_cell.angle_gamma   90.00
#
_symmetry.space_group_name_H-M   'P 1'
#
loop_
_entity.id
_entity.type
_entity.pdbx_description
1 polymer ?
#
loop_
_entity_poly.entity_id
_entity_poly.type
_entity_poly.pdbx_seq_one_letter_code
_entity_poly.pdbx_strand_id
1 'polypeptide(L)'
;LNDLIAGAALSDVAKLTENFADAFDPNQRTFVSLVISNLLDQVDANRQDKLVLAGTANLARSEGDFGGNITPLLDAIEEQVVLLRLISEMEADQYGVSLLIGSENSVAGLSQASVMVSGYGSQDEPLAKVGLLGPTRMDYSTNIGAVRAIALYLSKSLGA
;
A
#
# COMPACT_ATOMS: atom_id res chain seq x y z
N LEU A 1 -12.33 1.85 -27.52
CA LEU A 1 -11.30 1.92 -26.47
C LEU A 1 -11.77 2.79 -25.31
N ASN A 2 -12.06 4.09 -25.50
CA ASN A 2 -12.61 4.93 -24.43
C ASN A 2 -13.87 4.34 -23.78
N ASP A 3 -14.82 3.84 -24.57
CA ASP A 3 -16.04 3.20 -24.03
C ASP A 3 -15.77 1.97 -23.15
N LEU A 4 -14.59 1.36 -23.27
CA LEU A 4 -14.18 0.17 -22.53
C LEU A 4 -13.46 0.52 -21.22
N ILE A 5 -12.69 1.62 -21.21
CA ILE A 5 -11.79 1.96 -20.10
C ILE A 5 -12.18 3.25 -19.36
N ALA A 6 -13.10 4.06 -19.90
CA ALA A 6 -13.52 5.30 -19.27
C ALA A 6 -14.25 5.00 -17.95
N GLY A 7 -13.76 5.59 -16.87
CA GLY A 7 -14.30 5.39 -15.52
C GLY A 7 -13.79 4.12 -14.81
N ALA A 8 -13.01 3.28 -15.47
CA ALA A 8 -12.36 2.14 -14.84
C ALA A 8 -11.15 2.59 -14.01
N ALA A 9 -10.82 1.83 -12.96
CA ALA A 9 -9.59 2.03 -12.22
C ALA A 9 -8.38 1.71 -13.12
N LEU A 10 -7.28 2.44 -12.94
CA LEU A 10 -6.03 2.16 -13.67
C LEU A 10 -5.55 0.72 -13.45
N SER A 11 -5.90 0.12 -12.31
CA SER A 11 -5.58 -1.28 -12.01
C SER A 11 -6.22 -2.28 -12.97
N ASP A 12 -7.39 -1.93 -13.50
CA ASP A 12 -8.25 -2.86 -14.24
C ASP A 12 -8.02 -2.76 -15.75
N VAL A 13 -7.33 -1.71 -16.22
CA VAL A 13 -7.13 -1.42 -17.64
C VAL A 13 -6.45 -2.58 -18.37
N ALA A 14 -5.46 -3.23 -17.75
CA ALA A 14 -4.80 -4.40 -18.33
C ALA A 14 -5.77 -5.56 -18.58
N LYS A 15 -6.65 -5.84 -17.61
CA LYS A 15 -7.69 -6.87 -17.71
C LYS A 15 -8.78 -6.50 -18.70
N LEU A 16 -9.22 -5.25 -18.72
CA LEU A 16 -10.28 -4.78 -19.62
C LEU A 16 -9.83 -4.76 -21.08
N THR A 17 -8.56 -4.50 -21.34
CA THR A 17 -7.99 -4.49 -22.69
C THR A 17 -7.46 -5.86 -23.13
N GLU A 18 -7.57 -6.88 -22.27
CA GLU A 18 -7.23 -8.26 -22.59
C GLU A 18 -8.07 -8.72 -23.79
N ASN A 19 -7.39 -9.19 -24.84
CA ASN A 19 -8.01 -9.62 -26.11
C ASN A 19 -8.72 -8.51 -26.92
N PHE A 20 -8.54 -7.23 -26.59
CA PHE A 20 -9.15 -6.12 -27.35
C PHE A 20 -8.76 -6.13 -28.83
N ALA A 21 -7.52 -6.55 -29.13
CA ALA A 21 -7.03 -6.65 -30.50
C ALA A 21 -7.73 -7.76 -31.33
N ASP A 22 -8.30 -8.78 -30.69
CA ASP A 22 -8.89 -9.92 -31.40
C ASP A 22 -10.20 -9.57 -32.12
N ALA A 23 -10.88 -8.51 -31.66
CA ALA A 23 -12.09 -7.96 -32.28
C ALA A 23 -11.81 -7.25 -33.62
N PHE A 24 -10.55 -7.03 -33.99
CA PHE A 24 -10.15 -6.33 -35.21
C PHE A 24 -9.68 -7.30 -36.30
N ASP A 25 -9.79 -6.84 -37.55
CA ASP A 25 -9.28 -7.55 -38.72
C ASP A 25 -7.78 -7.88 -38.56
N PRO A 26 -7.31 -9.05 -39.04
CA PRO A 26 -5.91 -9.48 -38.90
C PRO A 26 -4.87 -8.45 -39.33
N ASN A 27 -5.17 -7.66 -40.37
CA ASN A 27 -4.29 -6.61 -40.88
C ASN A 27 -4.16 -5.40 -39.95
N GLN A 28 -5.11 -5.19 -39.04
CA GLN A 28 -5.14 -4.09 -38.08
C GLN A 28 -4.65 -4.50 -36.70
N ARG A 29 -4.64 -5.80 -36.38
CA ARG A 29 -4.26 -6.32 -35.05
C ARG A 29 -2.91 -5.83 -34.58
N THR A 30 -1.89 -5.85 -35.46
CA THR A 30 -0.55 -5.37 -35.11
C THR A 30 -0.54 -3.91 -34.66
N PHE A 31 -1.29 -3.06 -35.37
CA PHE A 31 -1.41 -1.65 -35.02
C PHE A 31 -2.16 -1.46 -33.70
N VAL A 32 -3.27 -2.17 -33.51
CA VAL A 32 -4.07 -2.12 -32.26
C VAL A 32 -3.24 -2.60 -31.07
N SER A 33 -2.51 -3.72 -31.20
CA SER A 33 -1.63 -4.23 -30.15
C SER A 33 -0.53 -3.23 -29.76
N LEU A 34 0.04 -2.51 -30.72
CA LEU A 34 1.01 -1.44 -30.42
C LEU A 34 0.38 -0.30 -29.61
N VAL A 35 -0.85 0.11 -29.94
CA VAL A 35 -1.57 1.15 -29.19
C VAL A 35 -1.87 0.68 -27.77
N ILE A 36 -2.37 -0.56 -27.61
CA ILE A 36 -2.65 -1.15 -26.28
C ILE A 36 -1.36 -1.28 -25.47
N SER A 37 -0.27 -1.76 -26.05
CA SER A 37 1.03 -1.87 -25.36
C SER A 37 1.51 -0.52 -24.84
N ASN A 38 1.50 0.52 -25.68
CA ASN A 38 1.90 1.86 -25.23
C ASN A 38 0.98 2.41 -24.15
N LEU A 39 -0.32 2.13 -24.23
CA LEU A 39 -1.27 2.53 -23.19
C LEU A 39 -0.96 1.83 -21.87
N LEU A 40 -0.67 0.52 -21.88
CA LEU A 40 -0.29 -0.22 -20.68
C LEU A 40 1.01 0.28 -20.09
N ASP A 41 2.01 0.59 -20.92
CA ASP A 41 3.27 1.20 -20.45
C ASP A 41 3.03 2.55 -19.75
N GLN A 42 2.09 3.37 -20.26
CA GLN A 42 1.71 4.64 -19.62
C GLN A 42 0.92 4.44 -18.32
N VAL A 43 0.07 3.41 -18.25
CA VAL A 43 -0.67 3.06 -17.04
C VAL A 43 0.28 2.58 -15.95
N ASP A 44 1.20 1.68 -16.29
CA ASP A 44 2.18 1.14 -15.34
C ASP A 44 3.19 2.20 -14.89
N ALA A 45 3.61 3.11 -15.76
CA ALA A 45 4.44 4.25 -15.37
C ALA A 45 3.75 5.18 -14.34
N ASN A 46 2.42 5.20 -14.31
CA ASN A 46 1.63 5.96 -13.33
C ASN A 46 1.21 5.15 -12.10
N ARG A 47 1.36 3.81 -12.12
CA ARG A 47 1.22 2.95 -10.93
C ARG A 47 2.44 3.14 -10.03
N GLN A 48 2.45 4.23 -9.28
CA GLN A 48 3.41 4.40 -8.18
C GLN A 48 2.73 3.93 -6.89
N ASP A 49 3.19 2.81 -6.35
CA ASP A 49 2.91 2.44 -4.97
C ASP A 49 3.46 3.56 -4.07
N LYS A 50 2.54 4.38 -3.58
CA LYS A 50 2.89 5.61 -2.89
C LYS A 50 2.75 5.41 -1.39
N LEU A 51 3.87 5.47 -0.68
CA LEU A 51 3.86 5.56 0.77
C LEU A 51 3.65 7.02 1.18
N VAL A 52 2.55 7.30 1.89
CA VAL A 52 2.30 8.60 2.51
C VAL A 52 2.53 8.46 4.01
N LEU A 53 3.49 9.22 4.54
CA LEU A 53 3.80 9.25 5.96
C LEU A 53 3.38 10.59 6.57
N ALA A 54 2.79 10.51 7.75
CA ALA A 54 2.47 11.66 8.60
C ALA A 54 2.93 11.38 10.03
N GLY A 55 3.16 12.43 10.82
CA GLY A 55 3.53 12.27 12.23
C GLY A 55 5.02 11.95 12.48
N THR A 56 5.90 12.08 11.48
CA THR A 56 7.36 11.91 11.66
C THR A 56 7.94 12.85 12.72
N ALA A 57 7.43 14.08 12.81
CA ALA A 57 7.77 15.02 13.89
C ALA A 57 7.34 14.55 15.29
N ASN A 58 6.33 13.65 15.38
CA ASN A 58 5.94 13.03 16.65
C ASN A 58 6.93 11.92 17.03
N LEU A 59 7.37 11.12 16.06
CA LEU A 59 8.42 10.13 16.26
C LEU A 59 9.69 10.80 16.80
N ALA A 60 10.17 11.86 16.14
CA ALA A 60 11.38 12.57 16.55
C ALA A 60 11.32 13.13 17.99
N ARG A 61 10.14 13.55 18.46
CA ARG A 61 9.95 14.03 19.84
C ARG A 61 9.96 12.91 20.88
N SER A 62 9.73 11.67 20.45
CA SER A 62 9.69 10.44 21.25
C SER A 62 10.95 9.58 21.07
N GLU A 63 12.10 10.17 20.74
CA GLU A 63 13.36 9.43 20.52
C GLU A 63 13.73 8.47 21.67
N GLY A 64 13.45 8.87 22.93
CA GLY A 64 13.69 8.02 24.10
C GLY A 64 12.92 6.69 24.11
N ASP A 65 11.83 6.60 23.34
CA ASP A 65 11.02 5.39 23.24
C ASP A 65 11.59 4.36 22.24
N PHE A 66 12.57 4.75 21.42
CA PHE A 66 13.21 3.92 20.38
C PHE A 66 14.63 3.48 20.77
N GLY A 67 14.86 3.17 22.05
CA GLY A 67 16.19 2.77 22.54
C GLY A 67 17.21 3.92 22.60
N GLY A 68 16.74 5.17 22.54
CA GLY A 68 17.57 6.37 22.69
C GLY A 68 18.28 6.85 21.41
N ASN A 69 17.97 6.26 20.25
CA ASN A 69 18.42 6.75 18.95
C ASN A 69 17.34 6.48 17.90
N ILE A 70 16.78 7.54 17.33
CA ILE A 70 15.71 7.43 16.32
C ILE A 70 16.23 7.42 14.87
N THR A 71 17.50 7.73 14.66
CA THR A 71 18.11 7.82 13.33
C THR A 71 17.86 6.59 12.47
N PRO A 72 18.08 5.34 12.95
CA PRO A 72 17.87 4.15 12.13
C PRO A 72 16.42 3.97 11.67
N LEU A 73 15.45 4.46 12.46
CA LEU A 73 14.05 4.44 12.09
C LEU A 73 13.77 5.47 10.98
N LEU A 74 14.33 6.67 11.08
CA LEU A 74 14.17 7.70 10.05
C LEU A 74 14.82 7.28 8.73
N ASP A 75 16.01 6.70 8.78
CA ASP A 75 16.69 6.15 7.59
C ASP A 75 15.84 5.06 6.92
N ALA A 76 15.24 4.16 7.70
CA ALA A 76 14.32 3.14 7.18
C ALA A 76 13.05 3.74 6.55
N ILE A 77 12.58 4.89 7.05
CA ILE A 77 11.43 5.62 6.49
C ILE A 77 11.78 6.26 5.15
N GLU A 78 13.02 6.73 4.97
CA GLU A 78 13.51 7.26 3.70
C GLU A 78 13.60 6.15 2.62
N GLU A 79 13.88 4.91 3.02
CA GLU A 79 13.85 3.72 2.15
C GLU A 79 12.43 3.21 1.87
N GLN A 80 11.58 4.04 1.27
CA GLN A 80 10.14 3.75 1.07
C GLN A 80 9.85 2.40 0.38
N VAL A 81 10.68 1.98 -0.58
CA VAL A 81 10.51 0.70 -1.28
C VAL A 81 10.68 -0.49 -0.32
N VAL A 82 11.58 -0.38 0.64
CA VAL A 82 11.82 -1.43 1.65
C VAL A 82 10.62 -1.52 2.60
N LEU A 83 10.09 -0.37 3.04
CA LEU A 83 8.87 -0.34 3.85
C LEU A 83 7.65 -0.89 3.11
N LEU A 84 7.48 -0.55 1.83
CA LEU A 84 6.39 -1.07 1.03
C LEU A 84 6.47 -2.59 0.90
N ARG A 85 7.66 -3.15 0.67
CA ARG A 85 7.87 -4.61 0.64
C ARG A 85 7.52 -5.26 1.96
N LEU A 86 8.02 -4.72 3.07
CA LEU A 86 7.68 -5.20 4.42
C LEU A 86 6.17 -5.25 4.61
N ILE A 87 5.48 -4.15 4.32
CA ILE A 87 4.03 -4.03 4.48
C ILE A 87 3.27 -4.99 3.55
N SER A 88 3.76 -5.23 2.33
CA SER A 88 3.14 -6.16 1.39
C SER A 88 3.25 -7.62 1.83
N GLU A 89 4.35 -8.00 2.49
CA GLU A 89 4.59 -9.34 3.02
C GLU A 89 3.85 -9.60 4.35
N MET A 90 3.38 -8.55 5.03
CA MET A 90 2.61 -8.69 6.27
C MET A 90 1.24 -9.34 6.01
N GLU A 91 0.99 -10.45 6.70
CA GLU A 91 -0.30 -11.14 6.72
C GLU A 91 -1.22 -10.56 7.81
N ALA A 92 -2.51 -10.44 7.50
CA ALA A 92 -3.50 -9.95 8.46
C ALA A 92 -3.99 -11.10 9.35
N ASP A 93 -4.23 -10.80 10.62
CA ASP A 93 -4.88 -11.72 11.54
C ASP A 93 -6.39 -11.84 11.27
N GLN A 94 -7.07 -12.64 12.10
CA GLN A 94 -8.53 -12.83 12.04
C GLN A 94 -9.35 -11.55 12.23
N TYR A 95 -8.74 -10.45 12.67
CA TYR A 95 -9.37 -9.16 12.88
C TYR A 95 -9.04 -8.15 11.78
N GLY A 96 -8.30 -8.55 10.74
CA GLY A 96 -7.94 -7.73 9.59
C GLY A 96 -6.79 -6.76 9.88
N VAL A 97 -5.94 -7.07 10.86
CA VAL A 97 -4.77 -6.25 11.23
C VAL A 97 -3.51 -7.09 11.13
N SER A 98 -2.48 -6.53 10.52
CA SER A 98 -1.12 -7.08 10.55
C SER A 98 -0.28 -6.28 11.54
N LEU A 99 0.52 -6.99 12.33
CA LEU A 99 1.36 -6.38 13.36
C LEU A 99 2.73 -7.05 13.37
N LEU A 100 3.78 -6.24 13.34
CA LEU A 100 5.17 -6.66 13.58
C LEU A 100 5.75 -5.84 14.72
N ILE A 101 6.41 -6.51 15.67
CA ILE A 101 6.94 -5.89 16.88
C ILE A 101 8.45 -6.06 16.97
N GLY A 102 9.17 -4.95 16.94
CA GLY A 102 10.60 -4.88 17.21
C GLY A 102 11.41 -5.88 16.40
N SER A 103 11.90 -6.94 17.04
CA SER A 103 12.73 -7.99 16.42
C SER A 103 12.03 -8.83 15.36
N GLU A 104 10.71 -8.76 15.23
CA GLU A 104 9.96 -9.41 14.15
C GLU A 104 10.12 -8.68 12.81
N ASN A 105 10.53 -7.40 12.84
CA ASN A 105 10.76 -6.64 11.61
C ASN A 105 12.02 -7.15 10.88
N SER A 106 11.87 -7.51 9.61
CA SER A 106 13.00 -7.86 8.73
C SER A 106 13.91 -6.67 8.39
N VAL A 107 13.42 -5.44 8.62
CA VAL A 107 14.16 -4.20 8.40
C VAL A 107 14.89 -3.79 9.69
N ALA A 108 16.22 -3.76 9.64
CA ALA A 108 17.05 -3.51 10.82
C ALA A 108 16.74 -2.19 11.55
N GLY A 109 16.44 -1.13 10.78
CA GLY A 109 16.06 0.18 11.32
C GLY A 109 14.74 0.20 12.10
N LEU A 110 13.91 -0.85 11.98
CA LEU A 110 12.64 -0.99 12.69
C LEU A 110 12.72 -1.92 13.90
N SER A 111 13.91 -2.40 14.27
CA SER A 111 14.09 -3.34 15.39
C SER A 111 13.61 -2.80 16.75
N GLN A 112 13.48 -1.48 16.91
CA GLN A 112 12.93 -0.80 18.10
C GLN A 112 11.53 -0.21 17.88
N ALA A 113 10.91 -0.49 16.73
CA ALA A 113 9.60 0.00 16.36
C ALA A 113 8.60 -1.14 16.18
N SER A 114 7.33 -0.80 16.25
CA SER A 114 6.21 -1.66 15.91
C SER A 114 5.50 -1.08 14.69
N VAL A 115 5.18 -1.96 13.73
CA VAL A 115 4.47 -1.61 12.50
C VAL A 115 3.11 -2.29 12.54
N MET A 116 2.05 -1.50 12.48
CA MET A 116 0.67 -1.98 12.49
C MET A 116 -0.03 -1.49 11.24
N VAL A 117 -0.63 -2.39 10.47
CA VAL A 117 -1.36 -2.04 9.24
C VAL A 117 -2.69 -2.76 9.16
N SER A 118 -3.67 -2.14 8.51
CA SER A 118 -4.95 -2.73 8.17
C SER A 118 -5.34 -2.33 6.74
N GLY A 119 -5.89 -3.28 5.99
CA GLY A 119 -6.38 -3.03 4.63
C GLY A 119 -7.70 -2.26 4.66
N TYR A 120 -7.88 -1.35 3.71
CA TYR A 120 -9.16 -0.71 3.43
C TYR A 120 -9.51 -0.84 1.94
N GLY A 121 -10.79 -0.80 1.61
CA GLY A 121 -11.34 -1.15 0.30
C GLY A 121 -12.42 -2.24 0.39
N SER A 122 -12.58 -3.01 -0.68
CA SER A 122 -13.52 -4.13 -0.72
C SER A 122 -13.07 -5.25 0.22
N GLN A 123 -14.03 -6.05 0.74
CA GLN A 123 -13.71 -7.13 1.68
C GLN A 123 -12.85 -8.24 1.04
N ASP A 124 -13.05 -8.51 -0.24
CA ASP A 124 -12.35 -9.58 -0.95
C ASP A 124 -11.02 -9.12 -1.56
N GLU A 125 -10.86 -7.82 -1.82
CA GLU A 125 -9.66 -7.23 -2.42
C GLU A 125 -9.42 -5.83 -1.82
N PRO A 126 -8.52 -5.70 -0.83
CA PRO A 126 -8.23 -4.42 -0.22
C PRO A 126 -7.53 -3.51 -1.24
N LEU A 127 -8.06 -2.29 -1.38
CA LEU A 127 -7.57 -1.27 -2.31
C LEU A 127 -6.20 -0.73 -1.89
N ALA A 128 -5.99 -0.57 -0.58
CA ALA A 128 -4.74 -0.07 -0.01
C ALA A 128 -4.66 -0.41 1.50
N LYS A 129 -3.51 -0.11 2.12
CA LYS A 129 -3.27 -0.31 3.56
C LYS A 129 -3.13 1.03 4.28
N VAL A 130 -3.62 1.10 5.51
CA VAL A 130 -3.43 2.22 6.45
C VAL A 130 -2.84 1.69 7.75
N GLY A 131 -1.99 2.46 8.42
CA GLY A 131 -1.29 1.95 9.59
C GLY A 131 -0.67 3.00 10.49
N LEU A 132 -0.06 2.49 11.55
CA LEU A 132 0.70 3.25 12.54
C LEU A 132 2.10 2.65 12.65
N LEU A 133 3.08 3.53 12.80
CA LEU A 133 4.42 3.18 13.25
C LEU A 133 4.65 3.81 14.63
N GLY A 134 5.10 3.01 15.59
CA GLY A 134 5.30 3.45 16.97
C GLY A 134 6.40 2.69 17.70
N PRO A 135 6.71 3.02 18.96
CA PRO A 135 7.68 2.26 19.74
C PRO A 135 7.12 0.89 20.14
N THR A 136 8.01 -0.04 20.50
CA THR A 136 7.62 -1.40 20.96
C THR A 136 6.74 -1.39 22.22
N ARG A 137 6.82 -0.34 23.04
CA ARG A 137 6.02 -0.14 24.26
C ARG A 137 4.85 0.83 24.04
N MET A 138 4.08 0.63 22.97
CA MET A 138 2.86 1.39 22.68
C MET A 138 1.61 0.75 23.32
N ASP A 139 0.52 1.52 23.45
CA ASP A 139 -0.80 0.97 23.81
C ASP A 139 -1.41 0.26 22.59
N TYR A 140 -1.12 -1.03 22.44
CA TYR A 140 -1.62 -1.83 21.32
C TYR A 140 -3.15 -1.89 21.28
N SER A 141 -3.81 -1.94 22.43
CA SER A 141 -5.28 -2.09 22.48
C SER A 141 -5.99 -0.90 21.85
N THR A 142 -5.58 0.32 22.23
CA THR A 142 -6.10 1.56 21.67
C THR A 142 -5.72 1.71 20.21
N ASN A 143 -4.47 1.39 19.84
CA ASN A 143 -3.98 1.56 18.48
C ASN A 143 -4.61 0.59 17.48
N ILE A 144 -4.81 -0.67 17.85
CA ILE A 144 -5.55 -1.65 17.03
C ILE A 144 -6.97 -1.14 16.78
N GLY A 145 -7.66 -0.67 17.84
CA GLY A 145 -8.99 -0.11 17.71
C GLY A 145 -9.04 1.09 16.75
N ALA A 146 -8.09 2.01 16.88
CA ALA A 146 -8.01 3.22 16.06
C ALA A 146 -7.72 2.90 14.58
N VAL A 147 -6.71 2.08 14.29
CA VAL A 147 -6.34 1.71 12.91
C VAL A 147 -7.51 1.01 12.22
N ARG A 148 -8.19 0.09 12.91
CA ARG A 148 -9.38 -0.59 12.37
C ARG A 148 -10.52 0.37 12.09
N ALA A 149 -10.81 1.29 13.01
CA ALA A 149 -11.86 2.29 12.81
C ALA A 149 -11.59 3.18 11.59
N ILE A 150 -10.32 3.60 11.42
CA ILE A 150 -9.90 4.40 10.26
C ILE A 150 -10.01 3.57 8.98
N ALA A 151 -9.54 2.32 8.96
CA ALA A 151 -9.65 1.44 7.80
C ALA A 151 -11.11 1.26 7.37
N LEU A 152 -12.01 0.98 8.31
CA LEU A 152 -13.45 0.88 8.05
C LEU A 152 -14.05 2.18 7.50
N TYR A 153 -13.64 3.32 8.05
CA TYR A 153 -14.09 4.63 7.57
C TYR A 153 -13.61 4.90 6.13
N LEU A 154 -12.35 4.58 5.82
CA LEU A 154 -11.79 4.72 4.48
C LEU A 154 -12.46 3.76 3.50
N SER A 155 -12.69 2.50 3.87
CA SER A 155 -13.47 1.55 3.04
C SER A 155 -14.85 2.10 2.72
N LYS A 156 -15.55 2.69 3.70
CA LYS A 156 -16.87 3.27 3.47
C LYS A 156 -16.84 4.52 2.58
N SER A 157 -15.78 5.32 2.68
CA SER A 157 -15.69 6.61 1.98
C SER A 157 -15.10 6.50 0.59
N LEU A 158 -14.20 5.53 0.37
CA LEU A 158 -13.39 5.37 -0.84
C LEU A 158 -13.58 4.01 -1.52
N GLY A 159 -14.05 2.99 -0.81
CA GLY A 159 -14.19 1.61 -1.32
C GLY A 159 -15.52 1.33 -2.00
N ALA A 160 -16.04 2.29 -2.78
CA ALA A 160 -17.22 2.11 -3.63
C ALA A 160 -16.84 1.49 -4.97
#